data_AF-X1JLF2-F1
#
_entry.id   AF-X1JLF2-F1
#
_cell.length_a   1.000
_cell.length_b   1.000
_cell.length_c   1.000
_cell.angle_alpha   90.00
_cell.angle_beta   90.00
_cell.angle_gamma   90.00
#
_symmetry.space_group_name_H-M   'P 1'
#
loop_
_entity.id
_entity.type
_entity.pdbx_description
1 polymer ?
#
loop_
_entity_poly.entity_id
_entity_poly.type
_entity_poly.pdbx_seq_one_letter_code
_entity_poly.pdbx_strand_id
1 'polypeptide(L)'
;MRDKTKKESSKKEKIFLTQSYFKYPLPEEMLKELSEELKDINRYPSGGEYTKLRQALAKYVGVKMENILPTNGSDEVIEIISRVYKGEVLIPIPTFSQYEVSADRGGLSKILVKCLH
;
A
#
# COMPACT_ATOMS: atom_id res chain seq x y z
N MET A 1 12.90 53.51 -25.29
CA MET A 1 12.72 52.53 -24.19
C MET A 1 12.54 51.15 -24.83
N ARG A 2 13.46 50.21 -24.62
CA ARG A 2 13.33 48.84 -25.15
C ARG A 2 12.41 48.06 -24.23
N ASP A 3 11.24 47.71 -24.76
CA ASP A 3 10.25 46.89 -24.08
C ASP A 3 10.80 45.46 -23.94
N LYS A 4 11.11 45.06 -22.70
CA LYS A 4 11.56 43.71 -22.39
C LYS A 4 10.30 42.85 -22.27
N THR A 5 9.87 42.27 -23.38
CA THR A 5 8.95 41.14 -23.38
C THR A 5 9.57 40.02 -22.55
N LYS A 6 9.12 39.90 -21.29
CA LYS A 6 9.38 38.75 -20.43
C LYS A 6 8.79 37.53 -21.13
N LYS A 7 9.66 36.76 -21.79
CA LYS A 7 9.34 35.46 -22.34
C LYS A 7 8.94 34.57 -21.16
N GLU A 8 7.65 34.34 -20.99
CA GLU A 8 7.12 33.38 -20.03
C GLU A 8 7.73 32.01 -20.36
N SER A 9 8.64 31.58 -19.49
CA SER A 9 9.25 30.27 -19.56
C SER A 9 8.14 29.24 -19.34
N SER A 10 7.73 28.53 -20.41
CA SER A 10 6.79 27.42 -20.32
C SER A 10 7.32 26.42 -19.29
N LYS A 11 6.67 26.35 -18.12
CA LYS A 11 7.07 25.45 -17.05
C LYS A 11 6.89 24.03 -17.56
N LYS A 12 8.00 23.30 -17.79
CA LYS A 12 7.92 21.89 -18.17
C LYS A 12 7.31 21.12 -17.00
N GLU A 13 6.19 20.45 -17.25
CA GLU A 13 5.55 19.58 -16.28
C GLU A 13 6.44 18.34 -16.04
N LYS A 14 6.63 17.98 -14.77
CA LYS A 14 7.35 16.76 -14.40
C LYS A 14 6.34 15.63 -14.29
N ILE A 15 6.48 14.62 -15.14
CA ILE A 15 5.69 13.39 -15.06
C ILE A 15 6.52 12.35 -14.31
N PHE A 16 5.98 11.83 -13.20
CA PHE A 16 6.60 10.75 -12.44
C PHE A 16 6.08 9.42 -13.01
N LEU A 17 6.93 8.42 -13.29
CA LEU A 17 6.48 7.12 -13.82
C LEU A 17 7.09 5.94 -13.04
N THR A 18 7.64 6.22 -11.87
CA THR A 18 8.49 5.30 -11.11
C THR A 18 7.80 4.69 -9.89
N GLN A 19 6.66 5.23 -9.48
CA GLN A 19 5.88 4.74 -8.36
C GLN A 19 4.48 4.39 -8.87
N SER A 20 3.91 3.31 -8.37
CA SER A 20 2.54 2.87 -8.70
C SER A 20 1.49 3.77 -8.04
N TYR A 21 1.54 5.08 -8.29
CA TYR A 21 0.59 6.04 -7.76
C TYR A 21 -0.69 6.07 -8.61
N PHE A 22 -1.79 6.50 -8.00
CA PHE A 22 -3.04 6.71 -8.71
C PHE A 22 -2.90 7.84 -9.72
N LYS A 23 -3.12 7.55 -11.00
CA LYS A 23 -3.08 8.54 -12.08
C LYS A 23 -4.07 9.68 -11.88
N TYR A 24 -5.20 9.41 -11.22
CA TYR A 24 -6.30 10.34 -11.01
C TYR A 24 -6.47 10.64 -9.51
N PRO A 25 -6.98 11.84 -9.15
CA PRO A 25 -7.37 12.15 -7.78
C PRO A 25 -8.43 11.19 -7.23
N LEU A 26 -8.53 11.14 -5.91
CA LEU A 26 -9.61 10.43 -5.24
C LEU A 26 -10.98 11.08 -5.54
N PRO A 27 -12.08 10.31 -5.54
CA PRO A 27 -13.43 10.87 -5.72
C PRO A 27 -13.74 11.97 -4.70
N GLU A 28 -14.45 13.02 -5.12
CA GLU A 28 -14.77 14.17 -4.24
C GLU A 28 -15.55 13.77 -2.98
N GLU A 29 -16.47 12.83 -3.11
CA GLU A 29 -17.25 12.30 -1.99
C GLU A 29 -16.35 11.63 -0.93
N MET A 30 -15.36 10.86 -1.37
CA MET A 30 -14.37 10.24 -0.48
C MET A 30 -13.51 11.29 0.23
N LEU A 31 -13.10 12.34 -0.46
CA LEU A 31 -12.34 13.44 0.14
C LEU A 31 -13.18 14.19 1.20
N LYS A 32 -14.47 14.37 0.94
CA LYS A 32 -15.40 14.99 1.89
C LYS A 32 -15.58 14.13 3.14
N GLU A 33 -15.81 12.83 2.99
CA GLU A 33 -15.93 11.89 4.12
C GLU A 33 -14.65 11.87 4.96
N LEU A 34 -13.48 11.76 4.31
CA LEU A 34 -12.20 11.79 5.00
C LEU A 34 -12.01 13.10 5.78
N SER A 35 -12.39 14.24 5.21
CA SER A 35 -12.32 15.53 5.90
C SER A 35 -13.20 15.61 7.15
N GLU A 36 -14.32 14.89 7.19
CA GLU A 36 -15.17 14.84 8.38
C GLU A 36 -14.55 13.97 9.47
N GLU A 37 -14.01 12.80 9.11
CA GLU A 37 -13.32 11.88 10.03
C GLU A 37 -12.08 12.52 10.69
N LEU A 38 -11.36 13.40 9.96
CA LEU A 38 -10.20 14.11 10.50
C LEU A 38 -10.52 15.00 11.71
N LYS A 39 -11.78 15.41 11.90
CA LYS A 39 -12.18 16.25 13.05
C LYS A 39 -12.05 15.52 14.39
N ASP A 40 -12.12 14.20 14.38
CA ASP A 40 -12.05 13.34 15.57
C ASP A 40 -10.74 12.54 15.66
N ILE A 41 -9.71 12.89 14.86
CA ILE A 41 -8.45 12.12 14.75
C ILE A 41 -7.67 11.99 16.07
N ASN A 42 -7.94 12.84 17.06
CA ASN A 42 -7.34 12.74 18.38
C ASN A 42 -7.90 11.56 19.20
N ARG A 43 -8.94 10.89 18.72
CA ARG A 43 -9.57 9.73 19.35
C ARG A 43 -9.07 8.46 18.69
N TYR A 44 -8.90 7.42 19.50
CA TYR A 44 -8.62 6.09 18.95
C TYR A 44 -9.86 5.60 18.17
N PRO A 45 -9.69 4.93 17.01
CA PRO A 45 -10.78 4.31 16.26
C PRO A 45 -11.70 3.50 17.17
N SER A 46 -13.02 3.63 17.01
CA SER A 46 -13.95 2.88 17.86
C SER A 46 -13.86 1.37 17.55
N GLY A 47 -14.02 0.50 18.56
CA GLY A 47 -13.88 -0.95 18.37
C GLY A 47 -14.85 -1.57 17.34
N GLY A 48 -15.94 -0.86 16.99
CA GLY A 48 -16.89 -1.30 15.97
C GLY A 48 -16.42 -1.09 14.52
N GLU A 49 -15.50 -0.17 14.28
CA GLU A 49 -15.02 0.18 12.93
C GLU A 49 -14.26 -0.97 12.27
N TYR A 50 -13.46 -1.71 13.03
CA TYR A 50 -12.76 -2.90 12.54
C TYR A 50 -13.73 -3.97 12.02
N THR A 51 -14.83 -4.20 12.74
CA THR A 51 -15.86 -5.17 12.32
C THR A 51 -16.57 -4.69 11.05
N LYS A 52 -16.95 -3.40 10.99
CA LYS A 52 -17.57 -2.81 9.79
C LYS A 52 -16.67 -2.93 8.57
N LEU A 53 -15.37 -2.64 8.72
CA LEU A 53 -14.38 -2.78 7.65
C LEU A 53 -14.29 -4.22 7.14
N ARG A 54 -14.18 -5.20 8.05
CA ARG A 54 -14.13 -6.61 7.67
C ARG A 54 -15.39 -7.06 6.94
N GLN A 55 -16.57 -6.62 7.38
CA GLN A 55 -17.85 -6.93 6.71
C GLN A 55 -17.90 -6.33 5.30
N ALA A 56 -17.52 -5.07 5.14
CA ALA A 56 -17.50 -4.40 3.85
C ALA A 56 -16.54 -5.10 2.86
N LEU A 57 -15.32 -5.43 3.31
CA LEU A 57 -14.33 -6.15 2.51
C LEU A 57 -14.77 -7.57 2.16
N ALA A 58 -15.34 -8.30 3.13
CA ALA A 58 -15.86 -9.65 2.91
C ALA A 58 -16.96 -9.67 1.85
N LYS A 59 -17.88 -8.70 1.90
CA LYS A 59 -18.93 -8.51 0.88
C LYS A 59 -18.34 -8.16 -0.49
N TYR A 60 -17.35 -7.26 -0.53
CA TYR A 60 -16.70 -6.85 -1.78
C TYR A 60 -15.97 -8.01 -2.46
N VAL A 61 -15.23 -8.83 -1.71
CA VAL A 61 -14.42 -9.94 -2.24
C VAL A 61 -15.24 -11.23 -2.41
N GLY A 62 -16.38 -11.36 -1.74
CA GLY A 62 -17.24 -12.56 -1.81
C GLY A 62 -16.76 -13.72 -0.93
N VAL A 63 -16.16 -13.42 0.22
CA VAL A 63 -15.67 -14.42 1.19
C VAL A 63 -16.32 -14.22 2.56
N LYS A 64 -16.14 -15.18 3.48
CA LYS A 64 -16.58 -15.00 4.86
C LYS A 64 -15.71 -13.99 5.60
N MET A 65 -16.28 -13.30 6.59
CA MET A 65 -15.57 -12.28 7.37
C MET A 65 -14.34 -12.86 8.07
N GLU A 66 -14.43 -14.10 8.55
CA GLU A 66 -13.35 -14.85 9.20
C GLU A 66 -12.10 -15.00 8.33
N ASN A 67 -12.25 -14.92 7.00
CA ASN A 67 -11.15 -14.99 6.03
C ASN A 67 -10.53 -13.63 5.69
N ILE A 68 -11.00 -12.54 6.31
CA ILE A 68 -10.47 -11.18 6.13
C ILE A 68 -9.62 -10.79 7.33
N LEU A 69 -8.35 -10.47 7.07
CA LEU A 69 -7.42 -9.85 8.01
C LEU A 69 -7.00 -8.48 7.45
N PRO A 70 -7.61 -7.37 7.92
CA PRO A 70 -7.11 -6.03 7.60
C PRO A 70 -5.73 -5.82 8.20
N THR A 71 -4.83 -5.23 7.43
CA THR A 71 -3.47 -4.86 7.84
C THR A 71 -3.13 -3.46 7.35
N ASN A 72 -2.11 -2.85 7.95
CA ASN A 72 -1.55 -1.56 7.56
C ASN A 72 -0.61 -1.71 6.34
N GLY A 73 -1.13 -2.30 5.27
CA GLY A 73 -0.40 -2.59 4.03
C GLY A 73 0.04 -4.05 3.91
N SER A 74 0.56 -4.39 2.71
CA SER A 74 1.00 -5.75 2.37
C SER A 74 2.24 -6.19 3.15
N ASP A 75 3.12 -5.25 3.50
CA ASP A 75 4.37 -5.55 4.20
C ASP A 75 4.09 -6.16 5.58
N GLU A 76 3.05 -5.72 6.28
CA GLU A 76 2.62 -6.32 7.55
C GLU A 76 2.12 -7.76 7.35
N VAL A 77 1.37 -8.04 6.27
CA VAL A 77 0.94 -9.41 5.95
C VAL A 77 2.16 -10.31 5.72
N ILE A 78 3.13 -9.85 4.93
CA ILE A 78 4.35 -10.59 4.63
C ILE A 78 5.10 -10.90 5.94
N GLU A 79 5.26 -9.92 6.83
CA GLU A 79 5.89 -10.11 8.14
C GLU A 79 5.14 -11.11 9.03
N ILE A 80 3.81 -11.01 9.10
CA ILE A 80 2.98 -11.94 9.89
C ILE A 80 3.18 -13.36 9.37
N ILE A 81 3.09 -13.58 8.06
CA ILE A 81 3.22 -14.90 7.46
C ILE A 81 4.62 -15.47 7.71
N SER A 82 5.68 -14.70 7.48
CA SER A 82 7.07 -15.12 7.76
C SER A 82 7.27 -15.55 9.22
N ARG A 83 6.65 -14.85 10.18
CA ARG A 83 6.81 -15.16 11.62
C ARG A 83 5.99 -16.36 12.08
N VAL A 84 4.80 -16.55 11.49
CA VAL A 84 3.90 -17.66 11.81
C VAL A 84 4.43 -18.96 11.20
N TYR A 85 4.86 -18.92 9.94
CA TYR A 85 5.36 -20.06 9.21
C TYR A 85 6.90 -20.01 9.18
N LYS A 86 7.55 -20.56 10.21
CA LYS A 86 9.02 -20.58 10.39
C LYS A 86 9.74 -21.57 9.46
N GLY A 87 9.32 -21.66 8.20
CA GLY A 87 9.86 -22.57 7.19
C GLY A 87 10.94 -21.92 6.33
N GLU A 88 11.49 -22.70 5.41
CA GLU A 88 12.32 -22.17 4.33
C GLU A 88 11.47 -21.41 3.31
N VAL A 89 11.94 -20.23 2.90
CA VAL A 89 11.21 -19.32 2.00
C VAL A 89 11.75 -19.45 0.58
N LEU A 90 10.89 -19.83 -0.36
CA LEU A 90 11.21 -19.86 -1.79
C LEU A 90 10.85 -18.51 -2.43
N ILE A 91 11.82 -17.82 -3.04
CA ILE A 91 11.62 -16.48 -3.61
C ILE A 91 12.01 -16.47 -5.10
N PRO A 92 11.06 -16.27 -6.04
CA PRO A 92 11.40 -16.07 -7.46
C PRO A 92 12.08 -14.71 -7.66
N ILE A 93 13.15 -14.66 -8.47
CA ILE A 93 13.86 -13.41 -8.75
C ILE A 93 13.93 -13.12 -10.27
N PRO A 94 13.69 -11.86 -10.69
CA PRO A 94 13.39 -10.69 -9.86
C PRO A 94 11.91 -10.63 -9.43
N THR A 95 11.67 -10.15 -8.22
CA THR A 95 10.33 -9.88 -7.67
C THR A 95 10.43 -8.72 -6.67
N PHE A 96 9.36 -8.49 -5.92
CA PHE A 96 9.35 -7.53 -4.82
C PHE A 96 10.36 -7.90 -3.73
N SER A 97 11.33 -7.02 -3.47
CA SER A 97 12.44 -7.27 -2.54
C SER A 97 12.01 -7.48 -1.09
N GLN A 98 10.80 -7.04 -0.71
CA GLN A 98 10.30 -7.15 0.65
C GLN A 98 10.19 -8.60 1.14
N TYR A 99 9.96 -9.56 0.24
CA TYR A 99 9.95 -10.99 0.62
C TYR A 99 11.30 -11.42 1.18
N GLU A 100 12.40 -11.01 0.54
CA GLU A 100 13.75 -11.32 0.99
C GLU A 100 14.09 -10.59 2.29
N VAL A 101 13.76 -9.31 2.38
CA VAL A 101 13.97 -8.49 3.59
C VAL A 101 13.21 -9.06 4.79
N SER A 102 11.99 -9.55 4.60
CA SER A 102 11.19 -10.16 5.66
C SER A 102 11.78 -11.50 6.12
N ALA A 103 12.22 -12.33 5.19
CA ALA A 103 12.90 -13.60 5.51
C ALA A 103 14.19 -13.35 6.32
N ASP A 104 14.99 -12.36 5.92
CA ASP A 104 16.22 -11.99 6.64
C ASP A 104 15.93 -11.49 8.06
N ARG A 105 14.92 -10.63 8.22
CA ARG A 105 14.49 -10.13 9.53
C ARG A 105 13.98 -11.25 10.44
N GLY A 106 13.31 -12.25 9.86
CA GLY A 106 12.85 -13.45 10.57
C GLY A 106 13.94 -14.48 10.85
N GLY A 107 15.15 -14.31 10.30
CA GLY A 107 16.23 -15.30 10.38
C GLY A 107 15.90 -16.62 9.66
N LEU A 108 15.11 -16.55 8.58
CA LEU A 108 14.64 -17.74 7.84
C LEU A 108 15.64 -18.14 6.75
N SER A 109 15.79 -19.44 6.49
CA SER A 109 16.46 -19.92 5.28
C SER A 109 15.67 -19.46 4.06
N LYS A 110 16.37 -19.09 2.98
CA LYS A 110 15.77 -18.66 1.72
C LYS A 110 16.44 -19.29 0.52
N ILE A 111 15.64 -19.71 -0.45
CA ILE A 111 16.09 -20.21 -1.75
C ILE A 111 15.62 -19.22 -2.82
N LEU A 112 16.59 -18.63 -3.53
CA LEU A 112 16.31 -17.72 -4.64
C LEU A 112 16.21 -18.49 -5.95
N VAL A 113 15.06 -18.41 -6.62
CA VAL A 113 14.81 -19.08 -7.90
C VAL A 113 14.93 -18.06 -9.03
N LYS A 114 15.96 -18.20 -9.87
CA LYS A 114 16.13 -17.34 -11.04
C LYS A 114 15.04 -17.63 -12.07
N CYS A 115 14.22 -16.62 -12.37
CA CYS A 115 13.11 -16.72 -13.33
C CYS A 115 13.39 -15.96 -14.63
N LEU A 116 14.47 -15.18 -14.69
CA LEU A 116 14.98 -14.59 -15.92
C LEU A 116 16.27 -15.29 -16.34
N HIS A 117 16.43 -15.44 -17.65
CA HIS A 117 17.55 -16.06 -18.35
C HIS A 117 18.75 -15.12 -18.43
#